data_AF-A0A3D4RQK0-F1
#
_entry.id   AF-A0A3D4RQK0-F1
#
_cell.length_a   1.000
_cell.length_b   1.000
_cell.length_c   1.000
_cell.angle_alpha   90.00
_cell.angle_beta   90.00
_cell.angle_gamma   90.00
#
_symmetry.space_group_name_H-M   'P 1'
#
loop_
_entity.id
_entity.type
_entity.pdbx_description
1 polymer ?
#
loop_
_entity_poly.entity_id
_entity_poly.type
_entity_poly.pdbx_seq_one_letter_code
_entity_poly.pdbx_strand_id
1 'polypeptide(L)'
;MSILLITIDPGSAVAQMLKMHYDTTVISPALAKQCTSWTVYQYIVTYRCPWIVPKSLLAEWEQAGIQAMNIHPSLLPKYAGLNPWQEMFSCEERTGGVTIHRLSEVVDAGEIIMQQSMPILSNDSIGAARNRADKLAAKMIQTVISKYAIE
;
A
#
# COMPACT_ATOMS: atom_id res chain seq x y z
N MET A 1 5.67 18.15 -2.01
CA MET A 1 4.57 17.16 -2.06
C MET A 1 4.61 16.36 -0.78
N SER A 2 3.57 16.47 0.05
CA SER A 2 3.49 15.87 1.37
C SER A 2 2.77 14.52 1.33
N ILE A 3 3.35 13.51 1.97
CA ILE A 3 2.83 12.14 2.01
C ILE A 3 2.67 11.70 3.46
N LEU A 4 1.53 11.08 3.76
CA LEU A 4 1.36 10.31 4.98
C LEU A 4 1.40 8.81 4.65
N LEU A 5 2.36 8.10 5.22
CA LEU A 5 2.40 6.64 5.19
C LEU A 5 1.85 6.07 6.50
N ILE A 6 0.79 5.27 6.39
CA ILE A 6 0.21 4.53 7.52
C ILE A 6 0.61 3.06 7.40
N THR A 7 1.45 2.59 8.32
CA THR A 7 2.01 1.24 8.25
C THR A 7 2.38 0.66 9.61
N ILE A 8 2.29 -0.67 9.77
CA ILE A 8 2.90 -1.38 10.90
C ILE A 8 4.39 -1.65 10.69
N ASP A 9 4.94 -1.35 9.50
CA ASP A 9 6.31 -1.68 9.12
C ASP A 9 7.07 -0.43 8.61
N PRO A 10 7.46 0.48 9.52
CA PRO A 10 8.14 1.73 9.17
C PRO A 10 9.57 1.52 8.63
N GLY A 11 10.10 0.30 8.72
CA GLY A 11 11.41 -0.12 8.21
C GLY A 11 11.36 -0.73 6.81
N SER A 12 10.17 -0.94 6.23
CA SER A 12 10.00 -1.53 4.90
C SER A 12 10.68 -0.72 3.78
N ALA A 13 10.97 -1.38 2.66
CA ALA A 13 11.52 -0.72 1.48
C ALA A 13 10.60 0.41 0.95
N VAL A 14 9.27 0.24 1.09
CA VAL A 14 8.27 1.27 0.77
C VAL A 14 8.48 2.51 1.64
N ALA A 15 8.57 2.33 2.96
CA ALA A 15 8.76 3.42 3.90
C ALA A 15 10.09 4.15 3.66
N GLN A 16 11.17 3.41 3.38
CA GLN A 16 12.48 3.98 3.07
C GLN A 16 12.45 4.79 1.77
N MET A 17 11.84 4.24 0.72
CA MET A 17 11.70 4.92 -0.58
C MET A 17 10.95 6.25 -0.44
N LEU A 18 9.80 6.23 0.24
CA LEU A 18 8.99 7.45 0.41
C LEU A 18 9.76 8.52 1.20
N LYS A 19 10.37 8.14 2.33
CA LYS A 19 11.17 9.05 3.16
C LYS A 19 12.40 9.63 2.44
N MET A 20 13.00 8.88 1.52
CA MET A 20 14.19 9.32 0.79
C MET A 20 13.87 10.35 -0.30
N HIS A 21 12.69 10.28 -0.91
CA HIS A 21 12.36 11.05 -2.10
C HIS A 21 11.28 12.11 -1.89
N TYR A 22 10.50 12.03 -0.82
CA TYR A 22 9.37 12.91 -0.56
C TYR A 22 9.29 13.31 0.90
N ASP A 23 8.64 14.45 1.17
CA ASP A 23 8.29 14.88 2.52
C ASP A 23 7.24 13.91 3.10
N THR A 24 7.72 12.90 3.82
CA THR A 24 6.91 11.75 4.25
C THR A 24 6.83 11.67 5.76
N THR A 25 5.63 11.82 6.29
CA THR A 25 5.31 11.43 7.66
C THR A 25 4.97 9.93 7.70
N VAL A 26 5.52 9.19 8.65
CA VAL A 26 5.21 7.76 8.85
C VAL A 26 4.58 7.57 10.21
N ILE A 27 3.37 7.02 10.25
CA ILE A 27 2.65 6.73 11.50
C ILE A 27 2.12 5.30 11.53
N SER A 28 1.90 4.78 12.74
CA SER A 28 1.22 3.51 12.94
C SER A 28 -0.29 3.65 12.72
N PRO A 29 -1.00 2.56 12.39
CA PRO A 29 -2.46 2.57 12.33
C PRO A 29 -3.11 2.97 13.67
N ALA A 30 -2.47 2.65 14.80
CA ALA A 30 -2.97 3.01 16.13
C ALA A 30 -2.90 4.53 16.37
N LEU A 31 -1.85 5.18 15.87
CA LEU A 31 -1.72 6.64 15.92
C LEU A 31 -2.66 7.32 14.91
N ALA A 32 -2.78 6.77 13.71
CA ALA A 32 -3.69 7.30 12.69
C ALA A 32 -5.15 7.40 13.18
N LYS A 33 -5.62 6.42 13.95
CA LYS A 33 -6.95 6.44 14.57
C LYS A 33 -7.18 7.57 15.58
N GLN A 34 -6.12 8.23 16.06
CA GLN A 34 -6.18 9.34 17.02
C GLN A 34 -6.05 10.71 16.33
N CYS A 35 -5.68 10.74 15.05
CA CYS A 35 -5.52 11.97 14.29
C CYS A 35 -6.88 12.58 13.92
N THR A 36 -6.96 13.91 13.95
CA THR A 36 -8.19 14.67 13.69
C THR A 36 -8.06 15.64 12.51
N SER A 37 -6.89 15.73 11.88
CA SER A 37 -6.64 16.61 10.74
C SER A 37 -5.69 15.95 9.75
N TRP A 38 -6.03 16.04 8.47
CA TRP A 38 -5.36 15.33 7.37
C TRP A 38 -5.03 16.23 6.19
N THR A 39 -5.56 17.46 6.15
CA THR A 39 -5.52 18.38 5.01
C THR A 39 -4.14 18.90 4.65
N VAL A 40 -3.15 18.65 5.50
CA VAL A 40 -1.74 18.95 5.22
C VAL A 40 -1.09 17.96 4.25
N TYR A 41 -1.72 16.81 3.99
CA TYR A 41 -1.20 15.76 3.13
C TYR A 41 -1.88 15.76 1.77
N GLN A 42 -1.08 15.72 0.71
CA GLN A 42 -1.60 15.55 -0.65
C GLN A 42 -1.88 14.08 -0.96
N TYR A 43 -1.09 13.17 -0.37
CA TYR A 43 -1.23 11.73 -0.55
C TYR A 43 -1.30 11.01 0.80
N ILE A 44 -2.20 10.02 0.88
CA ILE A 44 -2.23 9.07 1.99
C ILE A 44 -1.99 7.68 1.40
N VAL A 45 -0.92 7.04 1.86
CA VAL A 45 -0.54 5.68 1.45
C VAL A 45 -0.70 4.76 2.64
N THR A 46 -1.47 3.70 2.47
CA THR A 46 -1.54 2.60 3.42
C THR A 46 -0.68 1.44 2.92
N TYR A 47 0.08 0.84 3.83
CA TYR A 47 0.89 -0.33 3.51
C TYR A 47 1.01 -1.22 4.73
N ARG A 48 0.61 -2.50 4.61
CA ARG A 48 0.53 -3.41 5.77
C ARG A 48 -0.29 -2.78 6.91
N CYS A 49 -1.44 -2.26 6.56
CA CYS A 49 -2.32 -1.56 7.47
C CYS A 49 -3.53 -2.44 7.78
N PRO A 50 -3.68 -2.99 9.00
CA PRO A 50 -4.87 -3.75 9.38
C PRO A 50 -6.09 -2.86 9.67
N TRP A 51 -5.96 -1.53 9.52
CA TRP A 51 -7.05 -0.61 9.80
C TRP A 51 -7.93 -0.43 8.57
N ILE A 52 -9.19 -0.81 8.71
CA ILE A 52 -10.26 -0.45 7.77
C ILE A 52 -10.64 1.00 8.04
N VAL A 53 -10.35 1.87 7.07
CA VAL A 53 -10.64 3.31 7.17
C VAL A 53 -12.17 3.51 7.15
N PRO A 54 -12.76 4.25 8.10
CA PRO A 54 -14.19 4.52 8.11
C PRO A 54 -14.64 5.25 6.85
N LYS A 55 -15.83 4.90 6.34
CA LYS A 55 -16.47 5.56 5.18
C LYS A 55 -16.48 7.08 5.27
N SER A 56 -16.81 7.62 6.45
CA SER A 56 -16.85 9.07 6.67
C SER A 56 -15.49 9.73 6.45
N LEU A 57 -14.41 9.06 6.84
CA LEU A 57 -13.06 9.57 6.70
C LEU A 57 -12.56 9.44 5.25
N LEU A 58 -12.92 8.36 4.55
CA LEU A 58 -12.67 8.24 3.11
C LEU A 58 -13.33 9.39 2.33
N ALA A 59 -14.58 9.71 2.64
CA ALA A 59 -15.29 10.83 2.03
C ALA A 59 -14.66 12.19 2.37
N GLU A 60 -14.20 12.38 3.61
CA GLU A 60 -13.47 13.58 4.02
C GLU A 60 -12.18 13.76 3.20
N TRP A 61 -11.39 12.69 3.06
CA TRP A 61 -10.17 12.73 2.26
C TRP A 61 -10.43 13.05 0.79
N GLU A 62 -11.47 12.44 0.20
CA GLU A 62 -11.89 12.72 -1.17
C GLU A 62 -12.31 14.18 -1.36
N GLN A 63 -13.14 14.72 -0.46
CA GLN A 63 -13.58 16.12 -0.50
C GLN A 63 -12.42 17.11 -0.32
N ALA A 64 -11.42 16.74 0.47
CA ALA A 64 -10.19 17.52 0.64
C ALA A 64 -9.21 17.38 -0.55
N GLY A 65 -9.52 16.58 -1.57
CA GLY A 65 -8.67 16.35 -2.74
C GLY A 65 -7.47 15.43 -2.46
N ILE A 66 -7.47 14.72 -1.33
CA ILE A 66 -6.38 13.84 -0.91
C ILE A 66 -6.40 12.55 -1.73
N GLN A 67 -5.26 12.20 -2.32
CA GLN A 67 -5.12 10.98 -3.08
C GLN A 67 -4.79 9.80 -2.15
N ALA A 68 -5.83 9.08 -1.72
CA ALA A 68 -5.71 7.96 -0.78
C ALA A 68 -5.60 6.60 -1.50
N MET A 69 -4.56 5.82 -1.17
CA MET A 69 -4.26 4.53 -1.83
C MET A 69 -3.71 3.48 -0.86
N ASN A 70 -3.83 2.21 -1.24
CA ASN A 70 -3.26 1.07 -0.55
C ASN A 70 -2.31 0.30 -1.46
N ILE A 71 -1.26 -0.25 -0.86
CA ILE A 71 -0.32 -1.16 -1.51
C ILE A 71 -0.56 -2.56 -0.94
N HIS A 72 -1.12 -3.44 -1.76
CA HIS A 72 -1.47 -4.81 -1.39
C HIS A 72 -0.51 -5.82 -2.04
N PRO A 73 0.05 -6.79 -1.29
CA PRO A 73 1.06 -7.72 -1.82
C PRO A 73 0.44 -8.96 -2.49
N SER A 74 -0.51 -8.74 -3.40
CA SER A 74 -1.02 -9.76 -4.32
C SER A 74 -1.48 -9.13 -5.65
N LEU A 75 -1.87 -9.99 -6.60
CA LEU A 75 -2.56 -9.59 -7.82
C LEU A 75 -4.07 -9.57 -7.57
N LEU A 76 -4.59 -8.45 -7.07
CA LEU A 76 -6.03 -8.29 -6.82
C LEU A 76 -6.85 -8.55 -8.09
N PRO A 77 -8.04 -9.17 -7.98
CA PRO A 77 -8.76 -9.49 -6.74
C PRO A 77 -8.28 -10.75 -5.99
N LYS A 78 -7.28 -11.47 -6.51
CA LYS A 78 -6.78 -12.71 -5.89
C LYS A 78 -6.08 -12.39 -4.57
N TYR A 79 -6.36 -13.18 -3.53
CA TYR A 79 -5.76 -13.02 -2.19
C TYR A 79 -6.00 -11.63 -1.57
N ALA A 80 -7.20 -11.07 -1.74
CA ALA A 80 -7.64 -9.88 -1.01
C ALA A 80 -7.72 -10.14 0.50
N GLY A 81 -7.48 -9.12 1.33
CA GLY A 81 -7.58 -9.22 2.78
C GLY A 81 -6.27 -9.63 3.44
N LEU A 82 -6.36 -10.44 4.49
CA LEU A 82 -5.22 -10.72 5.37
C LEU A 82 -4.38 -11.89 4.86
N ASN A 83 -3.08 -11.87 5.18
CA ASN A 83 -2.16 -13.00 4.98
C ASN A 83 -2.04 -13.55 3.53
N PRO A 84 -1.98 -12.71 2.48
CA PRO A 84 -1.92 -13.18 1.09
C PRO A 84 -0.71 -14.07 0.81
N TRP A 85 0.41 -13.89 1.51
CA TRP A 85 1.60 -14.73 1.35
C TRP A 85 1.38 -16.16 1.84
N GLN A 86 0.72 -16.33 2.99
CA GLN A 86 0.42 -17.65 3.53
C GLN A 86 -0.52 -18.41 2.59
N GLU A 87 -1.52 -17.73 2.05
CA GLU A 87 -2.45 -18.33 1.09
C GLU A 87 -1.77 -18.68 -0.24
N MET A 88 -1.00 -17.76 -0.84
CA MET A 88 -0.24 -18.03 -2.06
C MET A 88 0.69 -19.24 -1.92
N PHE A 89 1.39 -19.36 -0.80
CA PHE A 89 2.29 -20.50 -0.55
C PHE A 89 1.52 -21.80 -0.31
N SER A 90 0.38 -21.74 0.39
CA SER A 90 -0.48 -22.92 0.63
C SER A 90 -1.12 -23.43 -0.66
N CYS A 91 -1.38 -22.53 -1.61
CA CYS A 91 -1.86 -22.85 -2.96
C CYS A 91 -0.73 -23.19 -3.95
N GLU A 92 0.52 -23.27 -3.49
CA GLU A 92 1.71 -23.55 -4.32
C GLU A 92 1.87 -22.61 -5.53
N GLU A 93 1.45 -21.36 -5.38
CA GLU A 93 1.53 -20.35 -6.44
C GLU A 93 2.98 -20.14 -6.89
N ARG A 94 3.16 -20.06 -8.22
CA ARG A 94 4.45 -19.72 -8.85
C ARG A 94 4.53 -18.25 -9.24
N THR A 95 3.43 -17.53 -9.15
CA THR A 95 3.34 -16.11 -9.49
C THR A 95 2.63 -15.37 -8.36
N GLY A 96 3.30 -14.38 -7.80
CA GLY A 96 2.70 -13.40 -6.90
C GLY A 96 2.70 -12.03 -7.57
N GLY A 97 2.52 -10.99 -6.77
CA GLY A 97 2.59 -9.62 -7.29
C GLY A 97 2.28 -8.59 -6.23
N VAL A 98 2.19 -7.35 -6.70
CA VAL A 98 1.79 -6.19 -5.91
C VAL A 98 0.72 -5.44 -6.70
N THR A 99 -0.29 -4.95 -5.99
CA THR A 99 -1.31 -4.05 -6.51
C THR A 99 -1.30 -2.76 -5.71
N ILE A 100 -1.29 -1.62 -6.40
CA ILE A 100 -1.60 -0.31 -5.84
C ILE A 100 -3.00 0.05 -6.29
N HIS A 101 -3.90 0.32 -5.36
CA HIS A 101 -5.29 0.64 -5.65
C HIS A 101 -5.79 1.79 -4.77
N ARG A 102 -6.88 2.44 -5.20
CA ARG A 102 -7.59 3.44 -4.41
C ARG A 102 -8.14 2.81 -3.13
N LEU A 103 -8.16 3.56 -2.04
CA LEU A 103 -8.88 3.09 -0.85
C LEU A 103 -10.39 3.12 -1.11
N SER A 104 -11.09 2.13 -0.58
CA SER A 104 -12.54 1.96 -0.69
C SER A 104 -13.12 1.42 0.61
N GLU A 105 -14.44 1.50 0.76
CA GLU A 105 -15.16 0.94 1.92
C GLU A 105 -15.01 -0.59 2.02
N VAL A 106 -14.95 -1.25 0.86
CA VAL A 106 -14.71 -2.69 0.78
C VAL A 106 -13.20 -2.92 0.76
N VAL A 107 -12.72 -3.83 1.62
CA VAL A 107 -11.30 -4.17 1.77
C VAL A 107 -10.74 -4.64 0.41
N ASP A 108 -9.63 -4.04 0.00
CA ASP A 108 -8.87 -4.39 -1.20
C ASP A 108 -9.70 -4.50 -2.50
N ALA A 109 -10.73 -3.66 -2.63
CA ALA A 109 -11.65 -3.68 -3.77
C ALA A 109 -11.75 -2.34 -4.53
N GLY A 110 -10.90 -1.38 -4.19
CA GLY A 110 -10.87 -0.08 -4.87
C GLY A 110 -10.27 -0.18 -6.26
N GLU A 111 -10.43 0.89 -7.04
CA GLU A 111 -9.90 0.97 -8.40
C GLU A 111 -8.39 0.70 -8.44
N ILE A 112 -7.97 -0.23 -9.28
CA ILE A 112 -6.56 -0.56 -9.48
C ILE A 112 -5.87 0.58 -10.21
N ILE A 113 -4.85 1.17 -9.58
CA ILE A 113 -4.00 2.23 -10.17
C ILE A 113 -2.85 1.60 -10.94
N MET A 114 -2.22 0.59 -10.35
CA MET A 114 -1.10 -0.12 -10.95
C MET A 114 -1.01 -1.52 -10.36
N GLN A 115 -0.69 -2.51 -11.20
CA GLN A 115 -0.49 -3.89 -10.77
C GLN A 115 0.71 -4.48 -11.48
N GLN A 116 1.53 -5.24 -10.77
CA GLN A 116 2.70 -5.89 -11.35
C GLN A 116 2.94 -7.28 -10.74
N SER A 117 3.12 -8.27 -11.60
CA SER A 117 3.44 -9.65 -11.21
C SER A 117 4.92 -9.83 -10.90
N MET A 118 5.23 -10.83 -10.09
CA MET A 118 6.59 -11.31 -9.87
C MET A 118 6.61 -12.82 -9.64
N PRO A 119 7.74 -13.50 -9.94
CA PRO A 119 7.85 -14.93 -9.68
C PRO A 119 7.96 -15.23 -8.18
N ILE A 120 7.37 -16.34 -7.76
CA ILE A 120 7.64 -17.04 -6.50
C ILE A 120 8.54 -18.24 -6.86
N LEU A 121 9.79 -18.21 -6.41
CA LEU A 121 10.79 -19.21 -6.75
C LEU A 121 10.55 -20.51 -5.97
N SER A 122 11.01 -21.63 -6.52
CA SER A 122 10.77 -22.95 -5.91
C SER A 122 11.37 -23.14 -4.52
N ASN A 123 12.41 -22.39 -4.20
CA ASN A 123 13.10 -22.39 -2.92
C ASN A 123 12.88 -21.10 -2.11
N ASP A 124 11.91 -20.27 -2.50
CA ASP A 124 11.58 -19.09 -1.71
C ASP A 124 11.03 -19.50 -0.34
N SER A 125 11.45 -18.80 0.69
CA SER A 125 10.65 -18.67 1.91
C SER A 125 9.62 -17.56 1.71
N ILE A 126 8.55 -17.56 2.51
CA ILE A 126 7.59 -16.44 2.56
C ILE A 126 8.33 -15.10 2.76
N GLY A 127 9.33 -15.08 3.65
CA GLY A 127 10.14 -13.89 3.90
C GLY A 127 10.91 -13.41 2.67
N ALA A 128 11.49 -14.33 1.89
CA ALA A 128 12.22 -13.99 0.67
C ALA A 128 11.30 -13.43 -0.42
N ALA A 129 10.16 -14.09 -0.67
CA ALA A 129 9.15 -13.61 -1.61
C ALA A 129 8.59 -12.24 -1.20
N ARG A 130 8.22 -12.09 0.08
CA ARG A 130 7.75 -10.84 0.66
C ARG A 130 8.78 -9.71 0.51
N ASN A 131 10.05 -9.95 0.83
CA ASN A 131 11.11 -8.96 0.65
C ASN A 131 11.29 -8.53 -0.82
N ARG A 132 11.07 -9.46 -1.77
CA ARG A 132 11.08 -9.14 -3.21
C ARG A 132 9.89 -8.24 -3.57
N ALA A 133 8.70 -8.55 -3.07
CA ALA A 133 7.50 -7.74 -3.27
C ALA A 133 7.65 -6.34 -2.65
N ASP A 134 8.30 -6.18 -1.49
CA ASP A 134 8.50 -4.87 -0.87
C ASP A 134 9.35 -3.95 -1.73
N LYS A 135 10.38 -4.51 -2.36
CA LYS A 135 11.24 -3.77 -3.30
C LYS A 135 10.48 -3.42 -4.58
N LEU A 136 9.59 -4.30 -5.04
CA LEU A 136 8.73 -4.04 -6.18
C LEU A 136 7.73 -2.91 -5.86
N ALA A 137 7.01 -3.03 -4.74
CA ALA A 137 6.09 -2.04 -4.22
C ALA A 137 6.73 -0.64 -4.09
N ALA A 138 7.95 -0.56 -3.56
CA ALA A 138 8.70 0.68 -3.44
C ALA A 138 8.92 1.37 -4.79
N LYS A 139 9.27 0.61 -5.84
CA LYS A 139 9.42 1.16 -7.19
C LYS A 139 8.09 1.58 -7.80
N MET A 140 7.04 0.76 -7.60
CA MET A 140 5.71 1.05 -8.11
C MET A 140 5.14 2.33 -7.52
N ILE A 141 5.23 2.53 -6.20
CA ILE A 141 4.67 3.72 -5.56
C ILE A 141 5.38 5.00 -6.00
N GLN A 142 6.70 4.96 -6.20
CA GLN A 142 7.46 6.08 -6.78
C GLN A 142 6.96 6.42 -8.19
N THR A 143 6.67 5.40 -9.01
CA THR A 143 6.14 5.58 -10.37
C THR A 143 4.76 6.21 -10.34
N VAL A 144 3.86 5.68 -9.50
CA VAL A 144 2.49 6.17 -9.32
C VAL A 144 2.48 7.63 -8.91
N ILE A 145 3.24 7.97 -7.87
CA ILE A 145 3.34 9.33 -7.35
C ILE A 145 3.89 10.29 -8.40
N SER A 146 4.95 9.91 -9.11
CA SER A 146 5.56 10.76 -10.14
C SER A 146 4.61 11.06 -11.28
N LYS A 147 3.71 10.12 -11.63
CA LYS A 147 2.67 10.33 -12.64
C LYS A 147 1.65 11.38 -12.19
N TYR A 148 1.12 11.25 -10.97
CA TYR A 148 0.15 12.21 -10.42
C TYR A 148 0.74 13.61 -10.18
N ALA A 149 2.05 13.74 -9.99
CA ALA A 149 2.69 15.03 -9.80
C ALA A 149 2.83 15.88 -11.09
N ILE A 150 2.59 15.28 -12.26
CA ILE A 150 2.70 15.93 -13.58
C ILE A 150 1.31 16.27 -14.17
N GLU A 151 0.24 15.69 -13.62
CA GLU A 151 -1.16 15.95 -13.96
C GLU A 151 -1.72 17.16 -13.19
#